data_AF-A0AAU4NWG2-F1
#
_entry.id   AF-A0AAU4NWG2-F1
#
_cell.length_a   1.000
_cell.length_b   1.000
_cell.length_c   1.000
_cell.angle_alpha   90.00
_cell.angle_beta   90.00
_cell.angle_gamma   90.00
#
_symmetry.space_group_name_H-M   'P 1'
#
loop_
_entity.id
_entity.type
_entity.pdbx_description
1 polymer ?
#
loop_
_entity_poly.entity_id
_entity_poly.type
_entity_poly.pdbx_seq_one_letter_code
_entity_poly.pdbx_strand_id
1 'polypeptide(L)'
;MITDLTVETERDQRDVRRRKVRALLAGGLVLGVGAAVTLAAWSDNVFGTAQFTAENWNVQGDFSAAGSGAWQEYNTAETAGTFNYTTGFSALSPGTTVYAPVALRVGLGTSAGGAYDAAVTLRGATPTTGALTPLLTYQVVSGVTAANCAAGTITGGASVVPVGSALGTGSASKAITLPKTGTALPLCFAVTLPATVSADQAAGKTTNTVTWQFQAEAVVPTP
;
A
#
# COMPACT_ATOMS: atom_id res chain seq x y z
N MET A 1 118.18 -9.02 14.07
CA MET A 1 117.19 -8.19 13.35
C MET A 1 115.81 -8.80 13.64
N ILE A 2 115.18 -8.39 14.75
CA ILE A 2 113.90 -8.93 15.27
C ILE A 2 113.05 -7.72 15.62
N THR A 3 112.33 -7.16 14.65
CA THR A 3 111.33 -6.09 14.84
C THR A 3 110.43 -6.03 13.62
N ASP A 4 109.75 -7.13 13.27
CA ASP A 4 108.73 -7.08 12.19
C ASP A 4 107.55 -8.05 12.36
N LEU A 5 107.48 -8.83 13.45
CA LEU A 5 106.36 -9.77 13.69
C LEU A 5 105.28 -9.24 14.65
N THR A 6 105.59 -8.17 15.40
CA THR A 6 104.67 -7.57 16.38
C THR A 6 103.76 -6.50 15.76
N VAL A 7 104.13 -5.90 14.62
CA VAL A 7 103.36 -4.82 13.99
C VAL A 7 102.23 -5.35 13.10
N GLU A 8 102.40 -6.51 12.45
CA GLU A 8 101.33 -7.13 11.65
C GLU A 8 100.20 -7.70 12.51
N THR A 9 100.53 -8.28 13.67
CA THR A 9 99.55 -8.86 14.60
C THR A 9 98.63 -7.81 15.25
N GLU A 10 99.15 -6.62 15.56
CA GLU A 10 98.32 -5.53 16.13
C GLU A 10 97.40 -4.86 15.09
N ARG A 11 97.83 -4.77 13.83
CA ARG A 11 97.00 -4.22 12.73
C ARG A 11 95.84 -5.15 12.40
N ASP A 12 96.10 -6.44 12.31
CA ASP A 12 95.07 -7.45 12.04
C ASP A 12 94.04 -7.52 13.19
N GLN A 13 94.50 -7.46 14.45
CA GLN A 13 93.60 -7.38 15.61
C GLN A 13 92.74 -6.10 15.64
N ARG A 14 93.29 -4.94 15.25
CA ARG A 14 92.52 -3.67 15.18
C ARG A 14 91.48 -3.71 14.06
N ASP A 15 91.79 -4.29 12.90
CA ASP A 15 90.84 -4.40 11.79
C ASP A 15 89.73 -5.40 12.08
N VAL A 16 90.05 -6.52 12.73
CA VAL A 16 89.04 -7.48 13.21
C VAL A 16 88.10 -6.80 14.23
N ARG A 17 88.64 -6.00 15.17
CA ARG A 17 87.83 -5.29 16.17
C ARG A 17 86.94 -4.21 15.56
N ARG A 18 87.43 -3.46 14.56
CA ARG A 18 86.62 -2.46 13.84
C ARG A 18 85.52 -3.09 13.00
N ARG A 19 85.78 -4.22 12.34
CA ARG A 19 84.76 -4.99 11.62
C ARG A 19 83.67 -5.50 12.56
N LYS A 20 84.04 -6.00 13.74
CA LYS A 20 83.07 -6.46 14.77
C LYS A 20 82.20 -5.32 15.30
N VAL A 21 82.78 -4.16 15.61
CA VAL A 21 82.01 -3.00 16.09
C VAL A 21 81.07 -2.46 15.00
N ARG A 22 81.53 -2.39 13.75
CA ARG A 22 80.66 -2.00 12.62
C ARG A 22 79.55 -3.01 12.37
N ALA A 23 79.81 -4.31 12.52
CA ALA A 23 78.79 -5.35 12.42
C ALA A 23 77.76 -5.25 13.55
N LEU A 24 78.18 -4.93 14.78
CA LEU A 24 77.27 -4.73 15.91
C LEU A 24 76.47 -3.44 15.80
N LEU A 25 77.06 -2.35 15.32
CA LEU A 25 76.34 -1.09 15.07
C LEU A 25 75.38 -1.21 13.88
N ALA A 26 75.78 -1.89 12.81
CA ALA A 26 74.89 -2.18 11.68
C ALA A 26 73.76 -3.13 12.10
N GLY A 27 74.07 -4.18 12.87
CA GLY A 27 73.08 -5.11 13.42
C GLY A 27 72.13 -4.41 14.39
N GLY A 28 72.63 -3.57 15.29
CA GLY A 28 71.84 -2.80 16.25
C GLY A 28 71.00 -1.69 15.61
N LEU A 29 71.48 -1.07 14.52
CA LEU A 29 70.72 -0.09 13.75
C LEU A 29 69.62 -0.77 12.92
N VAL A 30 69.90 -1.91 12.28
CA VAL A 30 68.88 -2.68 11.54
C VAL A 30 67.84 -3.29 12.50
N LEU A 31 68.26 -3.82 13.66
CA LEU A 31 67.34 -4.31 14.70
C LEU A 31 66.56 -3.16 15.37
N GLY A 32 67.19 -2.02 15.63
CA GLY A 32 66.57 -0.86 16.26
C GLY A 32 65.56 -0.14 15.36
N VAL A 33 65.85 -0.02 14.06
CA VAL A 33 64.90 0.50 13.06
C VAL A 33 63.80 -0.54 12.77
N GLY A 34 64.12 -1.84 12.77
CA GLY A 34 63.13 -2.91 12.60
C GLY A 34 62.14 -3.03 13.76
N ALA A 35 62.57 -2.77 14.99
CA ALA A 35 61.71 -2.81 16.18
C ALA A 35 60.77 -1.60 16.34
N ALA A 36 61.11 -0.45 15.74
CA ALA A 36 60.33 0.79 15.90
C ALA A 36 59.21 0.98 14.84
N VAL A 37 59.14 0.15 13.79
CA VAL A 37 58.25 0.37 12.63
C VAL A 37 57.15 -0.69 12.48
N THR A 38 56.99 -1.64 13.41
CA THR A 38 55.85 -2.57 13.37
C THR A 38 54.60 -1.98 14.02
N LEU A 39 54.14 -0.83 13.53
CA LEU A 39 52.76 -0.37 13.70
C LEU A 39 51.88 -1.12 12.68
N ALA A 40 51.81 -2.42 12.86
CA ALA A 40 50.85 -3.27 12.18
C ALA A 40 49.48 -3.05 12.84
N ALA A 41 48.88 -1.88 12.62
CA ALA A 41 47.46 -1.69 12.89
C ALA A 41 46.68 -2.39 11.75
N TRP A 42 46.47 -3.70 11.89
CA TRP A 42 45.64 -4.47 10.97
C TRP A 42 44.18 -4.16 11.27
N SER A 43 43.73 -3.02 10.78
CA SER A 43 42.32 -2.62 10.79
C SER A 43 41.64 -3.30 9.60
N ASP A 44 40.88 -4.37 9.85
CA ASP A 44 39.91 -4.91 8.89
C ASP A 44 38.51 -4.43 9.31
N ASN A 45 37.95 -3.48 8.55
CA ASN A 45 36.61 -2.96 8.82
C ASN A 45 35.62 -3.59 7.85
N VAL A 46 34.65 -4.31 8.40
CA VAL A 46 33.54 -4.86 7.62
C VAL A 46 32.29 -4.05 7.93
N PHE A 47 31.77 -3.37 6.90
CA PHE A 47 30.56 -2.58 7.00
C PHE A 47 29.40 -3.31 6.31
N GLY A 48 28.30 -3.49 7.03
CA GLY A 48 27.02 -3.95 6.48
C GLY A 48 26.04 -2.79 6.44
N THR A 49 25.35 -2.61 5.32
CA THR A 49 24.21 -1.69 5.22
C THR A 49 22.95 -2.48 4.91
N ALA A 50 21.84 -2.06 5.50
CA ALA A 50 20.51 -2.57 5.20
C ALA A 50 19.54 -1.40 5.17
N GLN A 51 18.58 -1.48 4.25
CA GLN A 51 17.46 -0.55 4.18
C GLN A 51 16.18 -1.34 4.38
N PHE A 52 15.36 -0.89 5.31
CA PHE A 52 14.06 -1.48 5.61
C PHE A 52 12.97 -0.51 5.15
N THR A 53 11.93 -1.04 4.51
CA THR A 53 10.76 -0.28 4.06
C THR A 53 9.51 -0.94 4.61
N ALA A 54 8.56 -0.15 5.11
CA ALA A 54 7.25 -0.66 5.50
C ALA A 54 6.40 -1.01 4.26
N GLU A 55 5.48 -1.94 4.42
CA GLU A 55 4.51 -2.27 3.38
C GLU A 55 3.47 -1.15 3.21
N ASN A 56 2.94 -1.02 1.99
CA ASN A 56 1.85 -0.10 1.68
C ASN A 56 0.48 -0.81 1.79
N TRP A 57 -0.62 -0.06 1.89
CA TRP A 57 -1.98 -0.62 1.91
C TRP A 57 -3.04 0.38 1.47
N ASN A 58 -3.98 -0.07 0.63
CA ASN A 58 -5.10 0.73 0.16
C ASN A 58 -6.27 -0.12 -0.39
N VAL A 59 -7.39 0.53 -0.71
CA VAL A 59 -8.56 -0.06 -1.36
C VAL A 59 -8.94 0.78 -2.58
N GLN A 60 -9.12 0.10 -3.71
CA GLN A 60 -9.48 0.69 -4.98
C GLN A 60 -10.94 0.39 -5.32
N GLY A 61 -11.58 1.36 -5.96
CA GLY A 61 -12.88 1.20 -6.61
C GLY A 61 -12.76 1.20 -8.13
N ASP A 62 -13.67 0.51 -8.78
CA ASP A 62 -13.97 0.65 -10.20
C ASP A 62 -15.43 1.09 -10.35
N PHE A 63 -15.59 2.30 -10.88
CA PHE A 63 -16.89 2.92 -11.17
C PHE A 63 -17.14 3.03 -12.67
N SER A 64 -16.28 2.46 -13.52
CA SER A 64 -16.43 2.53 -14.98
C SER A 64 -17.66 1.79 -15.47
N ALA A 65 -18.18 2.22 -16.63
CA ALA A 65 -19.26 1.50 -17.29
C ALA A 65 -18.85 0.03 -17.54
N ALA A 66 -19.75 -0.89 -17.22
CA ALA A 66 -19.56 -2.33 -17.32
C ALA A 66 -18.43 -2.95 -16.46
N GLY A 67 -17.82 -2.20 -15.52
CA GLY A 67 -16.75 -2.73 -14.65
C GLY A 67 -15.48 -3.11 -15.42
N SER A 68 -15.03 -2.20 -16.30
CA SER A 68 -13.92 -2.40 -17.23
C SER A 68 -12.52 -2.46 -16.59
N GLY A 69 -12.41 -2.36 -15.26
CA GLY A 69 -11.16 -2.43 -14.52
C GLY A 69 -10.42 -1.09 -14.40
N ALA A 70 -11.14 0.03 -14.44
CA ALA A 70 -10.56 1.37 -14.27
C ALA A 70 -10.34 1.72 -12.78
N TRP A 71 -9.43 0.99 -12.14
CA TRP A 71 -9.19 1.07 -10.69
C TRP A 71 -8.56 2.39 -10.25
N GLN A 72 -9.13 3.04 -9.22
CA GLN A 72 -8.61 4.24 -8.58
C GLN A 72 -8.91 4.24 -7.06
N GLU A 73 -8.20 5.06 -6.28
CA GLU A 73 -8.31 5.10 -4.80
C GLU A 73 -9.52 5.89 -4.28
N TYR A 74 -9.94 6.95 -5.00
CA TYR A 74 -11.08 7.82 -4.61
C TYR A 74 -11.08 8.22 -3.12
N ASN A 75 -9.93 8.68 -2.63
CA ASN A 75 -9.65 8.85 -1.20
C ASN A 75 -10.33 10.07 -0.56
N THR A 76 -10.98 10.94 -1.33
CA THR A 76 -11.74 12.10 -0.82
C THR A 76 -13.10 12.23 -1.48
N ALA A 77 -14.01 13.00 -0.85
CA ALA A 77 -15.33 13.26 -1.40
C ALA A 77 -15.28 14.08 -2.71
N GLU A 78 -14.30 14.98 -2.83
CA GLU A 78 -14.11 15.85 -4.00
C GLU A 78 -13.60 15.08 -5.23
N THR A 79 -12.93 13.95 -5.00
CA THR A 79 -12.39 13.09 -6.05
C THR A 79 -13.20 11.80 -6.22
N ALA A 80 -14.39 11.69 -5.62
CA ALA A 80 -15.17 10.46 -5.59
C ALA A 80 -15.49 9.90 -6.99
N GLY A 81 -15.53 8.57 -7.08
CA GLY A 81 -15.96 7.87 -8.30
C GLY A 81 -17.40 8.22 -8.67
N THR A 82 -17.66 8.45 -9.95
CA THR A 82 -19.01 8.75 -10.45
C THR A 82 -19.74 7.47 -10.79
N PHE A 83 -20.90 7.23 -10.17
CA PHE A 83 -21.73 6.08 -10.47
C PHE A 83 -22.30 6.16 -11.88
N ASN A 84 -22.15 5.06 -12.64
CA ASN A 84 -22.77 4.90 -13.96
C ASN A 84 -24.06 4.09 -13.82
N TYR A 85 -25.16 4.77 -13.54
CA TYR A 85 -26.49 4.14 -13.46
C TYR A 85 -27.04 3.81 -14.85
N THR A 86 -27.91 2.79 -14.92
CA THR A 86 -28.75 2.50 -16.09
C THR A 86 -29.59 3.70 -16.51
N THR A 87 -30.01 3.74 -17.77
CA THR A 87 -30.82 4.82 -18.34
C THR A 87 -32.05 5.14 -17.49
N GLY A 88 -32.41 6.42 -17.40
CA GLY A 88 -33.58 6.90 -16.65
C GLY A 88 -33.30 7.37 -15.22
N PHE A 89 -32.06 7.24 -14.72
CA PHE A 89 -31.72 7.65 -13.35
C PHE A 89 -31.89 9.16 -13.08
N SER A 90 -31.84 10.00 -14.11
CA SER A 90 -32.07 11.45 -14.03
C SER A 90 -33.56 11.83 -14.11
N ALA A 91 -34.45 10.87 -14.38
CA ALA A 91 -35.88 11.09 -14.58
C ALA A 91 -36.69 9.87 -14.10
N LEU A 92 -36.56 9.52 -12.82
CA LEU A 92 -37.27 8.39 -12.24
C LEU A 92 -38.79 8.64 -12.19
N SER A 93 -39.56 7.64 -12.63
CA SER A 93 -40.99 7.54 -12.36
C SER A 93 -41.27 6.61 -11.19
N PRO A 94 -42.40 6.77 -10.47
CA PRO A 94 -42.83 5.81 -9.46
C PRO A 94 -42.82 4.37 -9.99
N GLY A 95 -42.23 3.46 -9.23
CA GLY A 95 -42.05 2.06 -9.59
C GLY A 95 -40.77 1.76 -10.38
N THR A 96 -39.98 2.77 -10.75
CA THR A 96 -38.72 2.58 -11.48
C THR A 96 -37.56 2.29 -10.53
N THR A 97 -36.74 1.31 -10.91
CA THR A 97 -35.45 1.02 -10.29
C THR A 97 -34.33 1.23 -11.31
N VAL A 98 -33.24 1.85 -10.87
CA VAL A 98 -32.01 2.02 -11.66
C VAL A 98 -30.85 1.34 -10.96
N TYR A 99 -29.91 0.83 -11.77
CA TYR A 99 -28.85 -0.04 -11.31
C TYR A 99 -27.48 0.55 -11.65
N ALA A 100 -26.52 0.46 -10.74
CA ALA A 100 -25.13 0.84 -10.98
C ALA A 100 -24.18 -0.27 -10.50
N PRO A 101 -23.40 -0.87 -11.41
CA PRO A 101 -22.32 -1.76 -11.02
C PRO A 101 -21.13 -0.96 -10.48
N VAL A 102 -20.56 -1.44 -9.38
CA VAL A 102 -19.30 -0.95 -8.79
C VAL A 102 -18.47 -2.16 -8.42
N ALA A 103 -17.14 -2.09 -8.47
CA ALA A 103 -16.30 -3.15 -7.91
C ALA A 103 -15.29 -2.57 -6.93
N LEU A 104 -14.93 -3.34 -5.91
CA LEU A 104 -13.88 -3.00 -4.96
C LEU A 104 -12.78 -4.05 -4.96
N ARG A 105 -11.54 -3.65 -4.70
CA ARG A 105 -10.44 -4.56 -4.40
C ARG A 105 -9.43 -3.93 -3.46
N VAL A 106 -8.68 -4.75 -2.75
CA VAL A 106 -7.37 -4.29 -2.25
C VAL A 106 -6.51 -3.98 -3.47
N GLY A 107 -5.82 -2.85 -3.48
CA GLY A 107 -5.02 -2.47 -4.63
C GLY A 107 -3.87 -3.46 -4.88
N LEU A 108 -3.28 -3.39 -6.08
CA LEU A 108 -2.22 -4.28 -6.53
C LEU A 108 -0.94 -3.48 -6.83
N GLY A 109 0.21 -3.97 -6.36
CA GLY A 109 1.54 -3.41 -6.64
C GLY A 109 2.23 -2.81 -5.42
N THR A 110 3.52 -2.48 -5.55
CA THR A 110 4.37 -1.99 -4.45
C THR A 110 4.02 -0.56 -4.02
N SER A 111 3.37 0.21 -4.89
CA SER A 111 2.95 1.60 -4.63
C SER A 111 1.45 1.75 -4.38
N ALA A 112 0.66 0.72 -4.68
CA ALA A 112 -0.79 0.79 -4.68
C ALA A 112 -1.46 -0.53 -4.25
N GLY A 113 -0.83 -1.32 -3.37
CA GLY A 113 -1.39 -2.61 -2.96
C GLY A 113 -1.02 -3.07 -1.56
N GLY A 114 -1.92 -3.82 -0.96
CA GLY A 114 -2.01 -4.05 0.48
C GLY A 114 -1.61 -5.43 0.95
N ALA A 115 -0.77 -5.48 2.00
CA ALA A 115 -0.35 -6.71 2.67
C ALA A 115 -1.44 -7.39 3.52
N TYR A 116 -2.56 -6.69 3.73
CA TYR A 116 -3.65 -7.08 4.61
C TYR A 116 -4.97 -7.15 3.85
N ASP A 117 -5.83 -8.08 4.27
CA ASP A 117 -7.22 -8.07 3.82
C ASP A 117 -7.88 -6.75 4.27
N ALA A 118 -8.93 -6.33 3.56
CA ALA A 118 -9.71 -5.17 3.96
C ALA A 118 -11.07 -5.59 4.49
N ALA A 119 -11.46 -5.00 5.62
CA ALA A 119 -12.81 -5.02 6.12
C ALA A 119 -13.45 -3.65 5.85
N VAL A 120 -14.54 -3.64 5.08
CA VAL A 120 -15.15 -2.41 4.57
C VAL A 120 -16.57 -2.25 5.12
N THR A 121 -16.87 -1.05 5.60
CA THR A 121 -18.21 -0.60 5.98
C THR A 121 -18.70 0.41 4.95
N LEU A 122 -19.85 0.15 4.32
CA LEU A 122 -20.50 1.12 3.45
C LEU A 122 -21.28 2.11 4.32
N ARG A 123 -20.88 3.37 4.33
CA ARG A 123 -21.67 4.45 4.94
C ARG A 123 -22.85 4.79 4.03
N GLY A 124 -23.98 5.15 4.66
CA GLY A 124 -25.12 5.68 3.92
C GLY A 124 -24.76 6.95 3.16
N ALA A 125 -25.52 7.24 2.11
CA ALA A 125 -25.30 8.40 1.27
C ALA A 125 -25.39 9.70 2.09
N THR A 126 -24.50 10.65 1.85
CA THR A 126 -24.56 11.99 2.43
C THR A 126 -24.24 13.06 1.37
N PRO A 127 -24.83 14.26 1.45
CA PRO A 127 -25.91 14.65 2.37
C PRO A 127 -27.26 14.04 1.97
N THR A 128 -28.21 13.95 2.92
CA THR A 128 -29.58 13.46 2.65
C THR A 128 -30.64 14.57 2.70
N THR A 129 -30.28 15.78 2.25
CA THR A 129 -31.12 16.98 2.38
C THR A 129 -31.99 17.27 1.15
N GLY A 130 -31.75 16.61 0.01
CA GLY A 130 -32.53 16.78 -1.20
C GLY A 130 -33.98 16.31 -1.04
N ALA A 131 -34.92 17.02 -1.67
CA ALA A 131 -36.35 16.76 -1.50
C ALA A 131 -36.79 15.40 -2.09
N LEU A 132 -36.03 14.82 -3.02
CA LEU A 132 -36.29 13.48 -3.55
C LEU A 132 -35.73 12.37 -2.65
N THR A 133 -34.68 12.65 -1.86
CA THR A 133 -33.98 11.66 -1.03
C THR A 133 -34.90 10.84 -0.11
N PRO A 134 -35.85 11.44 0.65
CA PRO A 134 -36.72 10.65 1.54
C PRO A 134 -37.75 9.79 0.78
N LEU A 135 -37.90 9.99 -0.53
CA LEU A 135 -38.82 9.22 -1.38
C LEU A 135 -38.13 8.03 -2.04
N LEU A 136 -36.80 7.93 -1.98
CA LEU A 136 -36.03 6.85 -2.59
C LEU A 136 -35.70 5.78 -1.56
N THR A 137 -35.74 4.54 -2.01
CA THR A 137 -35.17 3.40 -1.30
C THR A 137 -34.04 2.78 -2.12
N TYR A 138 -33.18 2.02 -1.47
CA TYR A 138 -32.10 1.33 -2.17
C TYR A 138 -31.74 0.00 -1.53
N GLN A 139 -30.95 -0.76 -2.26
CA GLN A 139 -30.28 -1.97 -1.82
C GLN A 139 -28.89 -2.06 -2.42
N VAL A 140 -28.01 -2.80 -1.74
CA VAL A 140 -26.66 -3.11 -2.25
C VAL A 140 -26.41 -4.59 -2.09
N VAL A 141 -26.03 -5.27 -3.16
CA VAL A 141 -25.75 -6.71 -3.17
C VAL A 141 -24.35 -6.94 -3.73
N SER A 142 -23.52 -7.69 -3.00
CA SER A 142 -22.19 -8.10 -3.44
C SER A 142 -22.22 -9.39 -4.23
N GLY A 143 -21.20 -9.62 -5.07
CA GLY A 143 -21.09 -10.83 -5.90
C GLY A 143 -21.96 -10.83 -7.16
N VAL A 144 -22.67 -9.73 -7.45
CA VAL A 144 -23.46 -9.58 -8.69
C VAL A 144 -22.55 -9.02 -9.77
N THR A 145 -22.38 -9.75 -10.88
CA THR A 145 -21.53 -9.29 -12.00
C THR A 145 -22.02 -7.95 -12.56
N ALA A 146 -21.11 -7.17 -13.14
CA ALA A 146 -21.47 -5.87 -13.71
C ALA A 146 -22.56 -5.99 -14.79
N ALA A 147 -22.49 -7.03 -15.63
CA ALA A 147 -23.48 -7.31 -16.65
C ALA A 147 -24.86 -7.65 -16.05
N ASN A 148 -24.91 -8.51 -15.02
CA ASN A 148 -26.18 -8.85 -14.36
C ASN A 148 -26.79 -7.64 -13.66
N CYS A 149 -25.96 -6.83 -12.99
CA CYS A 149 -26.41 -5.61 -12.34
C CYS A 149 -27.00 -4.62 -13.35
N ALA A 150 -26.30 -4.36 -14.46
CA ALA A 150 -26.78 -3.47 -15.51
C ALA A 150 -28.07 -3.98 -16.19
N ALA A 151 -28.27 -5.30 -16.23
CA ALA A 151 -29.51 -5.93 -16.71
C ALA A 151 -30.63 -5.96 -15.66
N GLY A 152 -30.43 -5.39 -14.45
CA GLY A 152 -31.40 -5.43 -13.36
C GLY A 152 -31.58 -6.81 -12.72
N THR A 153 -30.65 -7.74 -12.96
CA THR A 153 -30.69 -9.11 -12.44
C THR A 153 -29.82 -9.22 -11.19
N ILE A 154 -30.45 -9.18 -10.01
CA ILE A 154 -29.76 -9.25 -8.71
C ILE A 154 -29.91 -10.66 -8.11
N THR A 155 -29.20 -11.63 -8.67
CA THR A 155 -29.22 -13.03 -8.21
C THR A 155 -27.81 -13.53 -7.87
N GLY A 156 -27.71 -14.44 -6.89
CA GLY A 156 -26.46 -15.13 -6.56
C GLY A 156 -25.48 -14.36 -5.67
N GLY A 157 -25.89 -13.18 -5.19
CA GLY A 157 -25.07 -12.32 -4.34
C GLY A 157 -25.48 -12.30 -2.87
N ALA A 158 -24.69 -11.63 -2.04
CA ALA A 158 -24.97 -11.42 -0.62
C ALA A 158 -25.48 -9.98 -0.36
N SER A 159 -26.52 -9.85 0.47
CA SER A 159 -27.06 -8.54 0.85
C SER A 159 -26.05 -7.77 1.71
N VAL A 160 -25.59 -6.61 1.23
CA VAL A 160 -24.75 -5.66 1.97
C VAL A 160 -25.63 -4.61 2.64
N VAL A 161 -26.61 -4.09 1.89
CA VAL A 161 -27.65 -3.19 2.40
C VAL A 161 -29.00 -3.79 2.02
N PRO A 162 -29.90 -4.05 2.99
CA PRO A 162 -31.20 -4.68 2.72
C PRO A 162 -32.07 -3.89 1.75
N VAL A 163 -32.93 -4.61 1.03
CA VAL A 163 -33.95 -4.00 0.16
C VAL A 163 -34.87 -3.05 0.93
N GLY A 164 -35.20 -1.93 0.30
CA GLY A 164 -36.09 -0.93 0.88
C GLY A 164 -35.41 0.02 1.87
N SER A 165 -34.09 -0.06 2.06
CA SER A 165 -33.36 0.84 2.96
C SER A 165 -33.44 2.29 2.48
N ALA A 166 -33.43 3.25 3.40
CA ALA A 166 -33.28 4.67 3.05
C ALA A 166 -31.85 4.94 2.54
N LEU A 167 -31.67 5.93 1.66
CA LEU A 167 -30.33 6.25 1.09
C LEU A 167 -29.27 6.55 2.17
N GLY A 168 -29.68 7.16 3.29
CA GLY A 168 -28.79 7.46 4.43
C GLY A 168 -28.44 6.26 5.32
N THR A 169 -28.99 5.08 5.06
CA THR A 169 -28.71 3.86 5.82
C THR A 169 -27.48 3.15 5.25
N GLY A 170 -26.45 2.93 6.06
CA GLY A 170 -25.26 2.16 5.66
C GLY A 170 -25.40 0.65 5.85
N SER A 171 -24.34 -0.09 5.55
CA SER A 171 -24.24 -1.52 5.86
C SER A 171 -23.98 -1.76 7.35
N ALA A 172 -24.06 -3.03 7.77
CA ALA A 172 -23.43 -3.45 9.02
C ALA A 172 -21.91 -3.14 9.02
N SER A 173 -21.33 -3.03 10.21
CA SER A 173 -19.89 -2.82 10.36
C SER A 173 -19.13 -3.99 9.71
N LYS A 174 -18.12 -3.66 8.90
CA LYS A 174 -17.23 -4.64 8.23
C LYS A 174 -17.99 -5.68 7.38
N ALA A 175 -19.13 -5.30 6.82
CA ALA A 175 -20.00 -6.20 6.04
C ALA A 175 -19.38 -6.66 4.70
N ILE A 176 -18.36 -5.97 4.21
CA ILE A 176 -17.64 -6.32 2.98
C ILE A 176 -16.22 -6.76 3.35
N THR A 177 -15.77 -7.88 2.81
CA THR A 177 -14.38 -8.36 2.93
C THR A 177 -13.72 -8.38 1.56
N LEU A 178 -12.54 -7.79 1.46
CA LEU A 178 -11.72 -7.81 0.25
C LEU A 178 -10.40 -8.53 0.56
N PRO A 179 -10.05 -9.59 -0.17
CA PRO A 179 -8.81 -10.32 0.08
C PRO A 179 -7.60 -9.49 -0.39
N LYS A 180 -6.49 -9.61 0.34
CA LYS A 180 -5.19 -8.99 0.02
C LYS A 180 -4.63 -9.41 -1.33
N THR A 181 -5.15 -10.50 -1.90
CA THR A 181 -4.83 -10.94 -3.27
C THR A 181 -5.33 -9.95 -4.33
N GLY A 182 -6.11 -8.93 -3.96
CA GLY A 182 -6.70 -7.94 -4.85
C GLY A 182 -7.76 -8.53 -5.79
N THR A 183 -8.36 -9.66 -5.40
CA THR A 183 -9.53 -10.19 -6.10
C THR A 183 -10.67 -9.18 -6.01
N ALA A 184 -11.20 -8.79 -7.16
CA ALA A 184 -12.29 -7.84 -7.26
C ALA A 184 -13.59 -8.43 -6.70
N LEU A 185 -14.25 -7.68 -5.83
CA LEU A 185 -15.60 -7.95 -5.37
C LEU A 185 -16.58 -7.00 -6.08
N PRO A 186 -17.44 -7.50 -6.98
CA PRO A 186 -18.44 -6.67 -7.60
C PRO A 186 -19.60 -6.41 -6.63
N LEU A 187 -20.19 -5.22 -6.75
CA LEU A 187 -21.31 -4.70 -5.99
C LEU A 187 -22.35 -4.18 -6.99
N CYS A 188 -23.62 -4.40 -6.68
CA CYS A 188 -24.74 -3.84 -7.43
C CYS A 188 -25.55 -2.93 -6.55
N PHE A 189 -25.58 -1.64 -6.89
CA PHE A 189 -26.45 -0.66 -6.29
C PHE A 189 -27.77 -0.62 -7.08
N ALA A 190 -28.89 -0.77 -6.38
CA ALA A 190 -30.21 -0.62 -6.95
C ALA A 190 -30.97 0.45 -6.18
N VAL A 191 -31.29 1.56 -6.85
CA VAL A 191 -32.05 2.68 -6.29
C VAL A 191 -33.44 2.68 -6.91
N THR A 192 -34.46 2.71 -6.06
CA THR A 192 -35.87 2.61 -6.45
C THR A 192 -36.62 3.84 -6.00
N LEU A 193 -37.43 4.42 -6.89
CA LEU A 193 -38.53 5.28 -6.51
C LEU A 193 -39.76 4.37 -6.32
N PRO A 194 -40.22 4.10 -5.08
CA PRO A 194 -41.28 3.12 -4.84
C PRO A 194 -42.58 3.49 -5.57
N ALA A 195 -43.31 2.48 -6.06
CA ALA A 195 -44.60 2.69 -6.73
C ALA A 195 -45.69 3.31 -5.82
N THR A 196 -45.48 3.28 -4.50
CA THR A 196 -46.35 3.93 -3.51
C THR A 196 -46.18 5.44 -3.46
N VAL A 197 -45.09 6.00 -4.02
CA VAL A 197 -44.90 7.44 -4.13
C VAL A 197 -45.73 7.96 -5.29
N SER A 198 -46.56 8.98 -5.06
CA SER A 198 -47.36 9.56 -6.13
C SER A 198 -46.52 10.51 -7.01
N ALA A 199 -46.94 10.70 -8.27
CA ALA A 199 -46.17 11.50 -9.22
C ALA A 199 -46.01 12.96 -8.77
N ASP A 200 -47.03 13.55 -8.16
CA ASP A 200 -47.00 14.91 -7.57
C ASP A 200 -46.03 15.03 -6.39
N GLN A 201 -45.81 13.94 -5.64
CA GLN A 201 -44.82 13.91 -4.58
C GLN A 201 -43.38 13.93 -5.11
N ALA A 202 -43.11 13.36 -6.28
CA ALA A 202 -41.76 13.22 -6.82
C ALA A 202 -41.41 14.27 -7.89
N ALA A 203 -42.40 14.78 -8.63
CA ALA A 203 -42.18 15.64 -9.79
C ALA A 203 -41.31 16.86 -9.47
N GLY A 204 -40.27 17.08 -10.28
CA GLY A 204 -39.35 18.21 -10.17
C GLY A 204 -38.40 18.18 -8.98
N LYS A 205 -38.45 17.14 -8.13
CA LYS A 205 -37.55 17.00 -6.98
C LYS A 205 -36.24 16.34 -7.39
N THR A 206 -35.18 16.68 -6.67
CA THR A 206 -33.85 16.10 -6.81
C THR A 206 -33.28 15.73 -5.46
N THR A 207 -32.35 14.77 -5.45
CA THR A 207 -31.51 14.47 -4.28
C THR A 207 -30.41 15.52 -4.08
N ASN A 208 -30.13 16.33 -5.11
CA ASN A 208 -28.81 16.93 -5.34
C ASN A 208 -27.72 15.84 -5.40
N THR A 209 -26.45 16.23 -5.41
CA THR A 209 -25.34 15.26 -5.31
C THR A 209 -25.36 14.60 -3.93
N VAL A 210 -25.28 13.27 -3.93
CA VAL A 210 -25.10 12.45 -2.73
C VAL A 210 -23.89 11.53 -2.94
N THR A 211 -23.16 11.25 -1.87
CA THR A 211 -21.91 10.49 -1.89
C THR A 211 -21.97 9.35 -0.90
N TRP A 212 -21.58 8.15 -1.35
CA TRP A 212 -21.35 7.00 -0.47
C TRP A 212 -19.87 6.89 -0.13
N GLN A 213 -19.56 6.56 1.12
CA GLN A 213 -18.19 6.29 1.55
C GLN A 213 -18.01 4.80 1.83
N PHE A 214 -17.01 4.20 1.19
CA PHE A 214 -16.50 2.89 1.54
C PHE A 214 -15.40 3.05 2.60
N GLN A 215 -15.76 2.91 3.88
CA GLN A 215 -14.79 3.02 4.96
C GLN A 215 -14.07 1.68 5.12
N ALA A 216 -12.84 1.62 4.61
CA ALA A 216 -11.99 0.45 4.67
C ALA A 216 -11.05 0.49 5.89
N GLU A 217 -10.85 -0.66 6.52
CA GLU A 217 -9.86 -0.88 7.57
C GLU A 217 -9.04 -2.13 7.23
N ALA A 218 -7.73 -2.07 7.44
CA ALA A 218 -6.86 -3.22 7.29
C ALA A 218 -7.17 -4.27 8.38
N VAL A 219 -7.27 -5.54 7.99
CA VAL A 219 -7.38 -6.67 8.91
C VAL A 219 -5.97 -7.10 9.31
N VAL A 220 -5.49 -6.53 10.42
CA VAL A 220 -4.17 -6.85 10.97
C VAL A 220 -4.30 -8.02 11.93
N PRO A 221 -3.50 -9.10 11.80
CA PRO A 221 -3.47 -10.19 12.78
C PRO A 221 -3.13 -9.64 14.16
N THR A 222 -3.86 -10.08 15.19
CA THR A 222 -3.47 -9.80 16.58
C THR A 222 -2.19 -10.57 16.89
N PRO A 223 -1.19 -9.94 17.54
CA PRO A 223 0.05 -10.60 17.92
C PRO A 223 -0.15 -11.73 18.93
#